data_AF-A0A1G2ZFA0-F1
#
_entry.id   AF-A0A1G2ZFA0-F1
#
_cell.length_a   1.000
_cell.length_b   1.000
_cell.length_c   1.000
_cell.angle_alpha   90.00
_cell.angle_beta   90.00
_cell.angle_gamma   90.00
#
_symmetry.space_group_name_H-M   'P 1'
#
loop_
_entity.id
_entity.type
_entity.pdbx_description
1 polymer ?
#
loop_
_entity_poly.entity_id
_entity_poly.type
_entity_poly.pdbx_seq_one_letter_code
_entity_poly.pdbx_strand_id
1 'polypeptide(L)'
;MVVVVIIGMLAAILVTNIAGRSDEAAAELTKSLIRGTIANKIEFFKLDNKRYPNKLDELVYRPPDVAKWPQGGYLTADQIKDAWGRDLMYRMPSQFSDEPYDIISYGLDAKDGGEGVNEDIWNHDKWKRR
;
A
#
# COMPACT_ATOMS: atom_id res chain seq x y z
N MET A 1 11.40 -40.95 -36.44
CA MET A 1 10.10 -40.24 -36.29
C MET A 1 9.73 -39.92 -34.82
N VAL A 2 10.65 -40.04 -33.85
CA VAL A 2 10.40 -39.81 -32.41
C VAL A 2 10.39 -38.32 -32.00
N VAL A 3 11.08 -37.46 -32.75
CA VAL A 3 11.27 -36.03 -32.42
C VAL A 3 9.95 -35.24 -32.42
N VAL A 4 9.07 -35.51 -33.38
CA VAL A 4 7.76 -34.83 -33.51
C VAL A 4 6.85 -35.17 -32.32
N VAL A 5 6.97 -36.39 -31.78
CA VAL A 5 6.19 -36.86 -30.63
C VAL A 5 6.62 -36.16 -29.34
N ILE A 6 7.92 -36.01 -29.12
CA ILE A 6 8.45 -35.34 -27.91
C ILE A 6 8.16 -33.83 -27.93
N ILE A 7 8.26 -33.19 -29.11
CA ILE A 7 7.92 -31.76 -29.26
C ILE A 7 6.42 -31.53 -29.04
N GLY A 8 5.56 -32.43 -29.55
CA GLY A 8 4.11 -32.37 -29.30
C GLY A 8 3.74 -32.55 -27.83
N MET A 9 4.49 -33.37 -27.09
CA MET A 9 4.26 -33.60 -25.66
C MET A 9 4.73 -32.43 -24.79
N LEU A 10 5.85 -31.79 -25.14
CA LEU A 10 6.37 -30.61 -24.41
C LEU A 10 5.53 -29.35 -24.65
N ALA A 11 4.90 -29.22 -25.82
CA ALA A 11 4.01 -28.10 -26.11
C ALA A 11 2.75 -28.05 -25.23
N ALA A 12 2.37 -29.17 -24.59
CA ALA A 12 1.18 -29.26 -23.74
C ALA A 12 1.36 -28.63 -22.34
N ILE A 13 2.58 -28.28 -21.91
CA ILE A 13 2.89 -27.84 -20.52
C ILE A 13 3.12 -26.32 -20.42
N LEU A 14 2.60 -25.53 -21.35
CA LEU A 14 2.70 -24.06 -21.30
C LEU A 14 1.36 -23.41 -20.94
N VAL A 15 0.79 -23.78 -19.80
CA VAL A 15 -0.26 -22.96 -19.15
C VAL A 15 0.44 -22.06 -18.15
N THR A 16 1.05 -20.99 -18.65
CA THR A 16 1.61 -19.96 -17.79
C THR A 16 0.45 -19.24 -17.11
N ASN A 17 0.30 -19.42 -15.80
CA ASN A 17 -0.70 -18.76 -14.96
C ASN A 17 -0.30 -17.29 -14.74
N ILE A 18 -0.40 -16.46 -15.78
CA ILE A 18 0.12 -15.07 -15.77
C ILE A 18 -0.80 -14.11 -14.99
N ALA A 19 -2.07 -14.47 -14.82
CA ALA A 19 -3.10 -13.58 -14.28
C ALA A 19 -2.92 -13.22 -12.80
N GLY A 20 -2.37 -14.12 -11.96
CA GLY A 20 -2.19 -13.84 -10.52
C GLY A 20 -0.99 -12.95 -10.18
N ARG A 21 0.03 -12.89 -11.07
CA ARG A 21 1.29 -12.19 -10.76
C ARG A 21 1.15 -10.67 -10.75
N SER A 22 0.21 -10.11 -11.50
CA SER A 22 -0.04 -8.67 -11.50
C SER A 22 -0.68 -8.20 -10.21
N ASP A 23 -1.64 -8.96 -9.68
CA ASP A 23 -2.35 -8.61 -8.45
C ASP A 23 -1.46 -8.80 -7.21
N GLU A 24 -0.65 -9.86 -7.21
CA GLU A 24 0.40 -10.05 -6.20
C GLU A 24 1.42 -8.90 -6.20
N ALA A 25 1.84 -8.45 -7.38
CA ALA A 25 2.74 -7.31 -7.50
C ALA A 25 2.08 -6.01 -7.01
N ALA A 26 0.79 -5.81 -7.32
CA ALA A 26 0.01 -4.66 -6.84
C ALA A 26 -0.09 -4.64 -5.29
N ALA A 27 -0.32 -5.80 -4.68
CA ALA A 27 -0.34 -5.93 -3.22
C ALA A 27 1.03 -5.58 -2.60
N GLU A 28 2.13 -6.11 -3.15
CA GLU A 28 3.47 -5.82 -2.63
C GLU A 28 3.89 -4.35 -2.84
N LEU A 29 3.50 -3.75 -3.97
CA LEU A 29 3.70 -2.32 -4.22
C LEU A 29 2.94 -1.47 -3.21
N THR A 30 1.68 -1.81 -2.92
CA THR A 30 0.87 -1.11 -1.92
C THR A 30 1.49 -1.22 -0.52
N LYS A 31 1.98 -2.39 -0.16
CA LYS A 31 2.70 -2.62 1.11
C LYS A 31 3.96 -1.78 1.22
N SER A 32 4.77 -1.72 0.15
CA SER A 32 5.97 -0.88 0.08
C SER A 32 5.64 0.60 0.16
N LEU A 33 4.58 1.04 -0.52
CA LEU A 33 4.09 2.41 -0.50
C LEU A 33 3.69 2.83 0.92
N ILE A 34 2.87 2.03 1.60
CA ILE A 34 2.39 2.31 2.97
C ILE A 34 3.54 2.32 3.97
N ARG A 35 4.30 1.21 4.05
CA ARG A 35 5.34 1.02 5.07
C ARG A 35 6.63 1.80 4.80
N GLY A 36 6.87 2.16 3.54
CA GLY A 36 8.07 2.87 3.11
C GLY A 36 7.79 4.33 2.82
N THR A 37 7.11 4.63 1.71
CA THR A 37 6.96 6.01 1.24
C THR A 37 6.11 6.84 2.18
N ILE A 38 4.88 6.40 2.48
CA ILE A 38 3.93 7.18 3.26
C ILE A 38 4.41 7.32 4.70
N ALA A 39 4.82 6.23 5.34
CA ALA A 39 5.35 6.26 6.70
C ALA A 39 6.52 7.26 6.86
N ASN A 40 7.50 7.23 5.94
CA ASN A 40 8.61 8.19 5.97
C ASN A 40 8.15 9.64 5.79
N LYS A 41 7.19 9.89 4.90
CA LYS A 41 6.66 11.24 4.67
C LYS A 41 5.87 11.77 5.86
N ILE A 42 5.13 10.92 6.55
CA ILE A 42 4.47 11.24 7.82
C ILE A 42 5.49 11.63 8.88
N GLU A 43 6.57 10.88 9.02
CA GLU A 43 7.64 11.21 9.98
C GLU A 43 8.34 12.53 9.62
N PHE A 44 8.59 12.82 8.34
CA PHE A 44 9.11 14.13 7.93
C PHE A 44 8.14 15.27 8.25
N PHE A 45 6.85 15.09 7.98
CA PHE A 45 5.82 16.08 8.35
C PHE A 45 5.84 16.35 9.85
N LYS A 46 5.97 15.30 10.67
CA LYS A 46 6.12 15.42 12.13
C LYS A 46 7.42 16.13 12.52
N LEU A 47 8.55 15.87 11.88
CA LEU A 47 9.80 16.57 12.18
C LEU A 47 9.71 18.07 11.90
N ASP A 48 9.05 18.44 10.80
CA ASP A 48 8.92 19.84 10.39
C ASP A 48 7.88 20.60 11.22
N ASN A 49 6.74 19.97 11.54
CA ASN A 49 5.58 20.61 12.15
C ASN A 49 5.29 20.19 13.59
N LYS A 50 6.11 19.28 14.14
CA LYS A 50 6.01 18.71 15.50
C LYS A 50 4.68 18.00 15.80
N ARG A 51 3.89 17.70 14.78
CA ARG A 51 2.62 16.96 14.87
C ARG A 51 2.49 15.99 13.71
N TYR A 52 1.77 14.90 13.92
CA TYR A 52 1.33 14.04 12.84
C TYR A 52 0.21 14.71 12.02
N PRO A 53 0.03 14.34 10.75
CA PRO A 53 -1.09 14.81 9.94
C PRO A 53 -2.40 14.24 10.51
N ASN A 54 -3.51 15.00 10.48
CA ASN A 54 -4.82 14.46 10.90
C ASN A 54 -5.50 13.68 9.78
N LYS A 55 -5.16 14.00 8.54
CA LYS A 55 -5.63 13.35 7.31
C LYS A 55 -4.47 13.13 6.36
N LEU A 56 -4.53 12.09 5.56
CA LEU A 56 -3.50 11.79 4.57
C LEU A 56 -3.39 12.91 3.52
N ASP A 57 -4.49 13.61 3.24
CA ASP A 57 -4.53 14.80 2.39
C ASP A 57 -3.60 15.93 2.84
N GLU A 58 -3.31 16.04 4.14
CA GLU A 58 -2.40 17.06 4.67
C GLU A 58 -0.95 16.86 4.21
N LEU A 59 -0.61 15.71 3.62
CA LEU A 59 0.69 15.44 3.01
C LEU A 59 0.76 15.88 1.54
N VAL A 60 -0.39 16.00 0.89
CA VAL A 60 -0.51 16.44 -0.52
C VAL A 60 -0.78 17.94 -0.59
N TYR A 61 -1.76 18.40 0.17
CA TYR A 61 -2.18 19.79 0.23
C TYR A 61 -1.73 20.42 1.53
N ARG A 62 -0.98 21.53 1.43
CA ARG A 62 -0.51 22.28 2.59
C ARG A 62 -1.70 22.78 3.40
N PRO A 63 -1.87 22.35 4.66
CA PRO A 63 -2.92 22.88 5.51
C PRO A 63 -2.51 24.28 6.04
N PRO A 64 -3.48 25.15 6.36
CA PRO A 64 -3.22 26.55 6.70
C PRO A 64 -2.45 26.74 8.01
N ASP A 65 -2.42 25.73 8.88
CA ASP A 65 -1.77 25.72 10.18
C ASP A 65 -0.28 25.30 10.13
N VAL A 66 0.22 24.88 8.95
CA VAL A 66 1.58 24.39 8.77
C VAL A 66 2.54 25.51 8.34
N ALA A 67 3.50 25.82 9.21
CA ALA A 67 4.50 26.85 8.99
C ALA A 67 5.63 26.38 8.04
N LYS A 68 6.06 25.12 8.16
CA LYS A 68 7.14 24.55 7.35
C LYS A 68 6.59 23.55 6.34
N TRP A 69 6.75 23.86 5.07
CA TRP A 69 6.31 23.03 3.96
C TRP A 69 7.42 22.94 2.90
N PRO A 70 7.83 21.73 2.48
CA PRO A 70 8.88 21.56 1.48
C PRO A 70 8.42 22.05 0.10
N GLN A 71 9.35 22.58 -0.70
CA GLN A 71 9.08 22.88 -2.11
C GLN A 71 8.79 21.55 -2.83
N GLY A 72 7.54 21.37 -3.28
CA GLY A 72 7.07 20.14 -3.93
C GLY A 72 6.13 19.27 -3.08
N GLY A 73 5.90 19.60 -1.80
CA GLY A 73 5.01 18.82 -0.92
C GLY A 73 5.64 17.54 -0.35
N TYR A 74 4.90 16.83 0.51
CA TYR A 74 5.37 15.58 1.09
C TYR A 74 5.04 14.38 0.19
N LEU A 75 3.82 14.35 -0.35
CA LEU A 75 3.32 13.32 -1.27
C LEU A 75 2.60 13.97 -2.46
N THR A 76 2.50 13.23 -3.57
CA THR A 76 1.59 13.56 -4.67
C THR A 76 0.23 12.88 -4.47
N ALA A 77 -0.80 13.35 -5.19
CA ALA A 77 -2.15 12.76 -5.13
C ALA A 77 -2.20 11.28 -5.53
N ASP A 78 -1.27 10.82 -6.37
CA ASP A 78 -1.20 9.40 -6.75
C ASP A 78 -0.59 8.53 -5.66
N GLN A 79 0.23 9.10 -4.76
CA GLN A 79 0.91 8.37 -3.70
C GLN A 79 0.05 8.15 -2.45
N ILE A 80 -1.14 8.74 -2.39
CA ILE A 80 -2.13 8.50 -1.33
C ILE A 80 -3.16 7.42 -1.72
N LYS A 81 -2.93 6.75 -2.85
CA LYS A 81 -3.75 5.68 -3.38
C LYS A 81 -2.99 4.36 -3.40
N ASP A 82 -3.71 3.26 -3.25
CA ASP A 82 -3.14 1.93 -3.46
C ASP A 82 -2.87 1.64 -4.95
N ALA A 83 -2.25 0.49 -5.24
CA ALA A 83 -1.92 0.07 -6.60
C ALA A 83 -3.17 -0.19 -7.48
N TRP A 84 -4.36 -0.28 -6.88
CA TRP A 84 -5.65 -0.40 -7.58
C TRP A 84 -6.35 0.96 -7.74
N GLY A 85 -5.70 2.06 -7.33
CA GLY A 85 -6.18 3.43 -7.49
C GLY A 85 -7.21 3.86 -6.45
N ARG A 86 -7.33 3.15 -5.32
CA ARG A 86 -8.26 3.44 -4.23
C ARG A 86 -7.58 4.27 -3.16
N ASP A 87 -8.34 5.17 -2.56
CA ASP A 87 -7.81 6.03 -1.49
C ASP A 87 -7.50 5.20 -0.25
N LEU A 88 -6.32 5.44 0.34
CA LEU A 88 -5.89 4.79 1.57
C LEU A 88 -6.64 5.39 2.76
N MET A 89 -7.11 4.54 3.67
CA MET A 89 -7.75 5.04 4.88
C MET A 89 -6.70 5.29 5.95
N TYR A 90 -6.62 6.54 6.40
CA TYR A 90 -5.74 6.99 7.47
C TYR A 90 -6.53 7.29 8.74
N ARG A 91 -5.99 6.90 9.89
CA ARG A 91 -6.61 7.13 11.20
C ARG A 91 -5.57 7.49 12.25
N MET A 92 -5.87 8.51 13.04
CA MET A 92 -5.06 8.94 14.17
C MET A 92 -5.98 9.36 15.34
N PRO A 93 -5.72 8.94 16.59
CA PRO A 93 -4.72 7.94 16.98
C PRO A 93 -5.04 6.53 16.45
N SER A 94 -4.07 5.63 16.45
CA SER A 94 -4.30 4.22 16.10
C SER A 94 -5.40 3.60 16.96
N GLN A 95 -6.22 2.75 16.35
CA GLN A 95 -7.23 1.93 17.03
C GLN A 95 -6.80 0.47 17.18
N PHE A 96 -5.91 -0.03 16.32
CA PHE A 96 -5.59 -1.45 16.22
C PHE A 96 -4.18 -1.79 16.71
N SER A 97 -3.36 -0.78 17.03
CA SER A 97 -2.02 -0.97 17.56
C SER A 97 -1.60 0.16 18.51
N ASP A 98 -0.38 0.06 19.04
CA ASP A 98 0.27 1.16 19.77
C ASP A 98 0.97 2.16 18.84
N GLU A 99 0.90 1.96 17.52
CA GLU A 99 1.46 2.95 16.61
C GLU A 99 0.70 4.28 16.72
N PRO A 100 1.34 5.40 16.37
CA PRO A 100 0.67 6.71 16.44
C PRO A 100 -0.52 6.82 15.48
N TYR A 101 -0.54 6.04 14.41
CA TYR A 101 -1.55 6.08 13.34
C TYR A 101 -1.74 4.71 12.68
N ASP A 102 -2.89 4.55 12.03
CA ASP A 102 -3.20 3.40 11.17
C ASP A 102 -3.34 3.86 9.72
N ILE A 103 -2.77 3.10 8.80
CA ILE A 103 -3.01 3.20 7.36
C ILE A 103 -3.44 1.83 6.87
N ILE A 104 -4.57 1.77 6.17
CA ILE A 104 -5.14 0.55 5.61
C ILE A 104 -5.49 0.72 4.13
N SER A 105 -5.15 -0.29 3.34
CA SER A 105 -5.76 -0.60 2.03
C SER A 105 -6.52 -1.92 2.14
N TYR A 106 -7.75 -1.96 1.62
CA TYR A 106 -8.63 -3.14 1.63
C TYR A 106 -8.33 -4.14 0.50
N GLY A 107 -7.07 -4.22 0.07
CA GLY A 107 -6.64 -5.12 -1.01
C GLY A 107 -7.42 -4.91 -2.32
N LEU A 108 -7.49 -5.97 -3.14
CA LEU A 108 -8.18 -5.98 -4.43
C LEU A 108 -9.72 -6.00 -4.30
N ASP A 109 -10.32 -6.50 -3.22
CA ASP A 109 -11.78 -6.64 -3.10
C ASP A 109 -12.49 -5.42 -2.48
N ALA A 110 -11.72 -4.46 -1.94
CA ALA A 110 -12.21 -3.27 -1.26
C ALA A 110 -13.08 -3.56 -0.02
N LYS A 111 -12.87 -4.70 0.63
CA LYS A 111 -13.60 -5.10 1.84
C LYS A 111 -12.63 -5.38 2.98
N ASP A 112 -13.11 -5.20 4.21
CA ASP A 112 -12.36 -5.60 5.40
C ASP A 112 -12.21 -7.12 5.41
N GLY A 113 -10.97 -7.59 5.57
CA GLY A 113 -10.61 -9.01 5.59
C GLY A 113 -9.96 -9.47 4.29
N GLY A 114 -10.42 -10.61 3.78
CA GLY A 114 -9.86 -11.24 2.58
C GLY A 114 -8.60 -12.08 2.83
N GLU A 115 -8.16 -12.79 1.78
CA GLU A 115 -6.94 -13.60 1.76
C GLU A 115 -6.16 -13.34 0.47
N GLY A 116 -4.83 -13.46 0.54
CA GLY A 116 -3.94 -13.24 -0.59
C GLY A 116 -3.99 -11.79 -1.08
N VAL A 117 -4.32 -11.57 -2.35
CA VAL A 117 -4.40 -10.21 -2.95
C VAL A 117 -5.60 -9.40 -2.45
N ASN A 118 -6.56 -10.05 -1.81
CA ASN A 118 -7.71 -9.40 -1.17
C ASN A 118 -7.45 -9.08 0.30
N GLU A 119 -6.32 -9.51 0.87
CA GLU A 119 -6.00 -9.25 2.28
C GLU A 119 -5.79 -7.75 2.53
N ASP A 120 -6.33 -7.26 3.66
CA ASP A 120 -6.05 -5.91 4.15
C ASP A 120 -4.55 -5.67 4.35
N ILE A 121 -4.04 -4.59 3.77
CA ILE A 121 -2.65 -4.18 3.89
C ILE A 121 -2.54 -3.03 4.89
N TRP A 122 -1.88 -3.31 6.01
CA TRP A 122 -1.68 -2.37 7.13
C TRP A 122 -0.24 -1.85 7.22
N ASN A 123 -0.06 -0.63 7.74
CA ASN A 123 1.26 -0.10 8.11
C ASN A 123 1.93 -0.94 9.19
N HIS A 124 1.16 -1.39 10.17
CA HIS A 124 1.61 -2.25 11.25
C HIS A 124 1.10 -3.67 11.05
N ASP A 125 1.59 -4.61 11.85
CA ASP A 125 0.98 -5.95 11.88
C ASP A 125 -0.25 -5.90 12.80
N LYS A 126 -1.45 -6.03 12.23
CA LYS A 126 -2.76 -5.94 12.94
C LYS A 126 -2.84 -6.84 14.18
N TRP A 127 -2.10 -7.95 14.19
CA TRP A 127 -2.18 -9.01 15.20
C TRP A 127 -0.95 -9.14 16.09
N LYS A 128 -0.04 -8.16 16.12
CA LYS A 128 1.21 -8.30 16.88
C LYS A 128 1.05 -8.34 18.41
N ARG A 129 -0.17 -8.39 18.97
CA ARG A 129 -0.41 -8.55 20.41
C ARG A 129 -1.67 -9.33 20.75
N ARG A 130 -1.50 -10.61 21.04
CA ARG A 130 -1.77 -11.17 22.37
C ARG A 130 -0.95 -12.43 22.59
#